data_AF-A0A4Q3UZD9-F1
#
_entry.id   AF-A0A4Q3UZD9-F1
#
_cell.length_a   1.000
_cell.length_b   1.000
_cell.length_c   1.000
_cell.angle_alpha   90.00
_cell.angle_beta   90.00
_cell.angle_gamma   90.00
#
_symmetry.space_group_name_H-M   'P 1'
#
loop_
_entity.id
_entity.type
_entity.pdbx_description
1 polymer ?
#
loop_
_entity_poly.entity_id
_entity_poly.type
_entity_poly.pdbx_seq_one_letter_code
_entity_poly.pdbx_strand_id
1 'polypeptide(L)'
;PFTSICRMQDLPGQRLFQYLDEDGVPCPVTSCDVNGYIGETMGEEFTAKHFRTWHASVIALEALADVPGRRSIREVMQHVADNLGNTPAIARNSYVHPAIVALIDEQEEWRAALCLPRRTRWLDRHERALLDVLENGWQSGN
;
A
#
# COMPACT_ATOMS: atom_id res chain seq x y z
N PRO A 1 13.02 -2.00 -17.94
CA PRO A 1 12.38 -2.33 -19.24
C PRO A 1 10.89 -2.65 -19.04
N PHE A 2 10.02 -1.71 -19.43
CA PHE A 2 8.57 -1.71 -19.20
C PHE A 2 7.82 -2.31 -20.41
N THR A 3 8.01 -3.59 -20.71
CA THR A 3 7.54 -4.19 -21.98
C THR A 3 6.15 -4.85 -21.96
N SER A 4 5.35 -4.72 -20.91
CA SER A 4 4.05 -5.43 -20.84
C SER A 4 2.80 -4.56 -21.07
N ILE A 5 2.92 -3.24 -21.20
CA ILE A 5 1.75 -2.33 -21.28
C ILE A 5 1.35 -1.98 -22.73
N CYS A 6 2.22 -2.18 -23.73
CA CYS A 6 2.01 -1.65 -25.09
C CYS A 6 1.16 -2.51 -26.06
N ARG A 7 0.42 -3.54 -25.61
CA ARG A 7 -0.49 -4.30 -26.52
C ARG A 7 -1.99 -4.06 -26.31
N MET A 8 -2.39 -3.06 -25.51
CA MET A 8 -3.77 -2.94 -25.02
C MET A 8 -4.52 -1.70 -25.54
N GLN A 9 -4.60 -1.46 -26.86
CA GLN A 9 -5.41 -0.33 -27.37
C GLN A 9 -6.33 -0.57 -28.58
N ASP A 10 -6.54 -1.81 -29.05
CA ASP A 10 -7.48 -2.03 -30.18
C ASP A 10 -8.49 -3.16 -29.94
N LEU A 11 -9.25 -3.09 -28.84
CA LEU A 11 -10.45 -3.93 -28.67
C LEU A 11 -11.67 -3.06 -28.31
N PRO A 12 -12.76 -3.10 -29.10
CA PRO A 12 -13.96 -2.31 -28.86
C PRO A 12 -14.76 -2.91 -27.71
N GLY A 13 -14.63 -2.31 -26.53
CA GLY A 13 -15.38 -2.67 -25.32
C GLY A 13 -14.69 -2.07 -24.10
N GLN A 14 -15.42 -1.33 -23.25
CA GLN A 14 -14.91 -0.51 -22.15
C GLN A 14 -14.32 -1.30 -20.96
N ARG A 15 -13.47 -2.30 -21.18
CA ARG A 15 -12.79 -3.06 -20.10
C ARG A 15 -11.31 -3.24 -20.40
N LEU A 16 -10.50 -2.47 -19.65
CA LEU A 16 -9.05 -2.30 -19.81
C LEU A 16 -8.22 -3.56 -19.51
N PHE A 17 -8.75 -4.51 -18.73
CA PHE A 17 -8.05 -5.75 -18.37
C PHE A 17 -8.83 -6.96 -18.86
N GLN A 18 -8.21 -7.74 -19.75
CA GLN A 18 -8.77 -8.98 -20.32
C GLN A 18 -7.65 -10.02 -20.44
N TYR A 19 -7.98 -11.30 -20.27
CA TYR A 19 -7.12 -12.43 -20.57
C TYR A 19 -7.81 -13.32 -21.61
N LEU A 20 -7.05 -14.14 -22.32
CA LEU A 20 -7.61 -15.17 -23.20
C LEU A 20 -7.74 -16.45 -22.37
N ASP A 21 -8.90 -17.08 -22.40
CA ASP A 21 -9.06 -18.43 -21.84
C ASP A 21 -8.41 -19.50 -22.74
N GLU A 22 -8.55 -20.77 -22.35
CA GLU A 22 -7.95 -21.91 -23.07
C GLU A 22 -8.49 -22.06 -24.51
N ASP A 23 -9.67 -21.51 -24.79
CA ASP A 23 -10.33 -21.51 -26.10
C ASP A 23 -10.05 -20.22 -26.90
N GLY A 24 -9.21 -19.32 -26.36
CA GLY A 24 -8.84 -18.06 -27.00
C GLY A 24 -9.93 -16.99 -26.95
N VAL A 25 -10.90 -17.11 -26.05
CA VAL A 25 -11.97 -16.14 -25.85
C VAL A 25 -11.51 -15.03 -24.90
N PRO A 26 -11.71 -13.74 -25.24
CA PRO A 26 -11.40 -12.63 -24.34
C PRO A 26 -12.32 -12.61 -23.12
N CYS A 27 -11.76 -12.98 -21.97
CA CYS A 27 -12.39 -12.95 -20.66
C CYS A 27 -12.00 -11.67 -19.91
N PRO A 28 -12.95 -10.89 -19.39
CA PRO A 28 -12.63 -9.71 -18.59
C PRO A 28 -12.00 -10.12 -17.27
N VAL A 29 -10.95 -9.41 -16.84
CA VAL A 29 -10.45 -9.52 -15.47
C VAL A 29 -11.38 -8.72 -14.57
N THR A 30 -12.07 -9.41 -13.67
CA THR A 30 -12.94 -8.81 -12.66
C THR A 30 -12.24 -8.72 -11.31
N SER A 31 -12.80 -7.91 -10.40
CA SER A 31 -12.34 -7.87 -9.01
C SER A 31 -12.49 -9.22 -8.28
N CYS A 32 -13.40 -10.10 -8.74
CA CYS A 32 -13.52 -11.46 -8.21
C CYS A 32 -12.34 -12.32 -8.62
N ASP A 33 -11.84 -12.19 -9.86
CA ASP A 33 -10.69 -12.96 -10.36
C ASP A 33 -9.40 -12.57 -9.64
N VAL A 34 -9.22 -11.27 -9.38
CA VAL A 34 -8.07 -10.77 -8.62
C VAL A 34 -8.13 -11.24 -7.16
N ASN A 35 -9.30 -11.14 -6.52
CA ASN A 35 -9.46 -11.62 -5.14
C ASN A 35 -9.33 -13.14 -5.03
N GLY A 36 -9.83 -13.89 -6.01
CA GLY A 36 -9.69 -15.34 -6.09
C GLY A 36 -8.21 -15.74 -6.18
N TYR A 37 -7.47 -15.11 -7.08
CA TYR A 37 -6.03 -15.36 -7.23
C TYR A 37 -5.22 -15.02 -5.97
N ILE A 38 -5.53 -13.90 -5.30
CA ILE A 38 -4.89 -13.52 -4.03
C ILE A 38 -5.22 -14.53 -2.94
N GLY A 39 -6.48 -14.94 -2.81
CA GLY A 39 -6.93 -15.92 -1.82
C GLY A 39 -6.30 -17.30 -2.03
N GLU A 40 -6.18 -17.75 -3.28
CA GLU A 40 -5.53 -19.02 -3.62
C GLU A 40 -4.02 -19.00 -3.33
N THR A 41 -3.37 -17.86 -3.49
CA THR A 41 -1.91 -17.74 -3.32
C THR A 41 -1.50 -17.42 -1.87
N MET A 42 -2.33 -16.70 -1.12
CA MET A 42 -1.99 -16.17 0.22
C MET A 42 -2.90 -16.66 1.36
N GLY A 43 -3.96 -17.41 1.06
CA GLY A 43 -4.96 -17.89 2.02
C GLY A 43 -6.23 -17.03 2.07
N GLU A 44 -7.34 -17.62 2.55
CA GLU A 44 -8.70 -17.04 2.49
C GLU A 44 -8.90 -15.73 3.30
N GLU A 45 -7.97 -15.38 4.19
CA GLU A 45 -8.01 -14.11 4.95
C GLU A 45 -7.45 -12.91 4.19
N PHE A 46 -6.79 -13.11 3.03
CA PHE A 46 -6.14 -12.02 2.29
C PHE A 46 -6.95 -11.62 1.05
N THR A 47 -7.61 -10.46 1.12
CA THR A 47 -8.31 -9.80 0.00
C THR A 47 -7.53 -8.61 -0.58
N ALA A 48 -7.90 -8.14 -1.78
CA ALA A 48 -7.34 -6.93 -2.40
C ALA A 48 -7.43 -5.65 -1.52
N LYS A 49 -8.31 -5.66 -0.52
CA LYS A 49 -8.42 -4.59 0.48
C LYS A 49 -7.15 -4.48 1.35
N HIS A 50 -6.50 -5.59 1.69
CA HIS A 50 -5.28 -5.58 2.52
C HIS A 50 -4.09 -4.96 1.80
N PHE A 51 -4.00 -5.10 0.47
CA PHE A 51 -2.98 -4.40 -0.30
C PHE A 51 -3.17 -2.88 -0.25
N ARG A 52 -4.41 -2.40 -0.27
CA ARG A 52 -4.68 -0.96 -0.14
C ARG A 52 -4.35 -0.45 1.27
N THR A 53 -4.63 -1.24 2.31
CA THR A 53 -4.27 -0.84 3.69
C THR A 53 -2.77 -0.86 3.92
N TRP A 54 -2.09 -1.88 3.37
CA TRP A 54 -0.63 -1.99 3.40
C TRP A 54 0.00 -0.79 2.71
N HIS A 55 -0.34 -0.57 1.44
CA HIS A 55 0.25 0.49 0.64
C HIS A 55 -0.01 1.89 1.22
N ALA A 56 -1.23 2.15 1.73
CA ALA A 56 -1.54 3.41 2.40
C ALA A 56 -0.69 3.64 3.66
N SER A 57 -0.45 2.58 4.44
CA SER A 57 0.39 2.63 5.64
C SER A 57 1.86 2.84 5.30
N VAL A 58 2.34 2.27 4.19
CA VAL A 58 3.70 2.49 3.67
C VAL A 58 3.88 3.95 3.25
N ILE A 59 2.94 4.52 2.48
CA ILE A 59 3.00 5.94 2.08
C ILE A 59 2.97 6.87 3.29
N ALA A 60 2.12 6.56 4.28
CA ALA A 60 2.07 7.33 5.52
C ALA A 60 3.39 7.26 6.29
N LEU A 61 4.00 6.07 6.39
CA LEU A 61 5.29 5.87 7.04
C LEU A 61 6.42 6.59 6.28
N GLU A 62 6.43 6.53 4.96
CA GLU A 62 7.40 7.26 4.12
C GLU A 62 7.30 8.77 4.35
N ALA A 63 6.08 9.33 4.41
CA ALA A 63 5.87 10.73 4.70
C ALA A 63 6.39 11.16 6.09
N LEU A 64 6.37 10.23 7.06
CA LEU A 64 6.95 10.45 8.39
C LEU A 64 8.48 10.26 8.39
N ALA A 65 9.01 9.28 7.65
CA ALA A 65 10.43 8.94 7.64
C ALA A 65 11.27 9.97 6.87
N ASP A 66 10.89 10.25 5.64
CA ASP A 66 11.76 10.92 4.67
C ASP A 66 11.59 12.45 4.69
N VAL A 67 10.45 12.95 5.18
CA VAL A 67 10.17 14.37 5.15
C VAL A 67 10.49 15.01 6.50
N PRO A 68 11.45 15.95 6.58
CA PRO A 68 11.82 16.57 7.83
C PRO A 68 10.71 17.47 8.40
N GLY A 69 10.76 17.66 9.72
CA GLY A 69 9.82 18.48 10.49
C GLY A 69 8.64 17.69 11.06
N ARG A 70 7.87 18.35 11.93
CA ARG A 70 6.65 17.78 12.52
C ARG A 70 5.51 17.83 11.50
N ARG A 71 4.88 16.69 11.27
CA ARG A 71 3.74 16.50 10.37
C ARG A 71 2.47 16.37 11.17
N SER A 72 1.45 17.12 10.79
CA SER A 72 0.10 16.92 11.33
C SER A 72 -0.53 15.69 10.70
N ILE A 73 -1.46 15.05 11.43
CA ILE A 73 -2.30 13.96 10.90
C ILE A 73 -2.96 14.39 9.57
N ARG A 74 -3.41 15.65 9.48
CA ARG A 74 -4.04 16.18 8.27
C ARG A 74 -3.11 16.12 7.06
N GLU A 75 -1.86 16.55 7.22
CA GLU A 75 -0.88 16.54 6.12
C GLU A 75 -0.54 15.13 5.65
N VAL A 76 -0.34 14.20 6.60
CA VAL A 76 -0.07 12.79 6.28
C VAL A 76 -1.25 12.17 5.54
N MET A 77 -2.49 12.38 6.03
CA MET A 77 -3.68 11.83 5.38
C MET A 77 -3.94 12.46 4.00
N GLN A 78 -3.61 13.74 3.81
CA GLN A 78 -3.69 14.38 2.50
C GLN A 78 -2.69 13.74 1.53
N HIS A 79 -1.45 13.54 1.96
CA HIS A 79 -0.42 12.91 1.13
C HIS A 79 -0.80 11.49 0.71
N VAL A 80 -1.34 10.69 1.63
CA VAL A 80 -1.85 9.35 1.32
C VAL A 80 -3.02 9.40 0.34
N ALA A 81 -3.96 10.33 0.54
CA ALA A 81 -5.10 10.51 -0.35
C ALA A 81 -4.69 10.87 -1.78
N ASP A 82 -3.73 11.78 -1.94
CA ASP A 82 -3.20 12.21 -3.23
C ASP A 82 -2.52 11.05 -3.99
N ASN A 83 -1.81 10.16 -3.29
CA ASN A 83 -1.17 8.99 -3.89
C ASN A 83 -2.17 7.88 -4.27
N LEU A 84 -3.25 7.71 -3.51
CA LEU A 84 -4.24 6.66 -3.74
C LEU A 84 -5.41 7.10 -4.65
N GLY A 85 -5.50 8.39 -5.01
CA GLY A 85 -6.62 8.94 -5.77
C GLY A 85 -7.96 8.92 -5.00
N ASN A 86 -7.89 8.95 -3.66
CA ASN A 86 -9.06 8.94 -2.76
C ASN A 86 -9.16 10.25 -1.98
N THR A 87 -10.20 10.44 -1.15
CA THR A 87 -10.29 11.60 -0.26
C THR A 87 -9.55 11.36 1.07
N PRO A 88 -9.06 12.40 1.77
CA PRO A 88 -8.37 12.25 3.06
C PRO A 88 -9.20 11.55 4.14
N ALA A 89 -10.53 11.76 4.14
CA ALA A 89 -11.44 11.09 5.06
C ALA A 89 -11.51 9.58 4.81
N ILE A 90 -11.49 9.17 3.55
CA ILE A 90 -11.49 7.76 3.13
C ILE A 90 -10.12 7.12 3.44
N ALA A 91 -9.01 7.83 3.20
CA ALA A 91 -7.66 7.39 3.56
C ALA A 91 -7.53 7.11 5.07
N ARG A 92 -8.02 8.03 5.91
CA ARG A 92 -7.93 7.94 7.37
C ARG A 92 -8.76 6.80 7.96
N ASN A 93 -9.99 6.62 7.49
CA ASN A 93 -10.95 5.70 8.13
C ASN A 93 -10.89 4.26 7.58
N SER A 94 -10.23 4.03 6.45
CA SER A 94 -10.30 2.74 5.77
C SER A 94 -8.97 2.16 5.31
N TYR A 95 -7.87 2.93 5.35
CA TYR A 95 -6.63 2.50 4.72
C TYR A 95 -5.38 2.60 5.59
N VAL A 96 -5.19 3.62 6.43
CA VAL A 96 -3.97 3.72 7.26
C VAL A 96 -4.09 2.90 8.56
N HIS A 97 -3.08 2.08 8.86
CA HIS A 97 -3.04 1.27 10.07
C HIS A 97 -2.93 2.14 11.34
N PRO A 98 -3.68 1.84 12.43
CA PRO A 98 -3.69 2.66 13.65
C PRO A 98 -2.31 2.89 14.28
N ALA A 99 -1.42 1.89 14.23
CA ALA A 99 -0.05 2.03 14.72
C ALA A 99 0.72 3.18 14.02
N ILE A 100 0.50 3.37 12.71
CA ILE A 100 1.13 4.46 11.98
C ILE A 100 0.50 5.81 12.33
N VAL A 101 -0.79 5.84 12.66
CA VAL A 101 -1.45 7.05 13.15
C VAL A 101 -0.89 7.46 14.51
N ALA A 102 -0.66 6.49 15.41
CA ALA A 102 -0.04 6.75 16.72
C ALA A 102 1.39 7.29 16.60
N LEU A 103 2.17 6.79 15.63
CA LEU A 103 3.52 7.31 15.34
C LEU A 103 3.56 8.78 14.96
N ILE A 104 2.45 9.38 14.51
CA ILE A 104 2.43 10.81 14.15
C ILE A 104 2.65 11.68 15.39
N ASP A 105 2.16 11.27 16.55
CA ASP A 105 2.30 12.04 17.78
C ASP A 105 3.74 12.00 18.33
N GLU A 106 4.41 10.85 18.15
CA GLU A 106 5.79 10.53 18.60
C GLU A 106 6.81 10.51 17.46
N GLN A 107 6.49 11.23 16.37
CA GLN A 107 7.23 11.10 15.11
C GLN A 107 8.69 11.56 15.21
N GLU A 108 9.01 12.44 16.15
CA GLU A 108 10.36 13.00 16.29
C GLU A 108 11.29 11.99 16.97
N GLU A 109 10.82 11.36 18.04
CA GLU A 109 11.49 10.27 18.74
C GLU A 109 11.63 9.03 17.85
N TRP A 110 10.55 8.68 17.16
CA TRP A 110 10.56 7.58 16.19
C TRP A 110 11.57 7.83 15.07
N ARG A 111 11.55 9.01 14.44
CA ARG A 111 12.48 9.36 13.36
C ARG A 111 13.93 9.39 13.84
N ALA A 112 14.18 9.81 15.08
CA ALA A 112 15.53 9.81 15.66
C ALA A 112 16.07 8.39 15.90
N ALA A 113 15.20 7.45 16.27
CA ALA A 113 15.55 6.04 16.45
C ALA A 113 15.49 5.21 15.15
N LEU A 114 14.93 5.78 14.09
CA LEU A 114 14.66 5.07 12.85
C LEU A 114 15.96 4.66 12.15
N CYS A 115 16.19 3.35 12.08
CA CYS A 115 17.14 2.76 11.15
C CYS A 115 16.38 2.03 10.06
N LEU A 116 16.25 2.66 8.88
CA LEU A 116 15.52 2.03 7.77
C LEU A 116 16.20 0.73 7.34
N PRO A 117 15.49 -0.41 7.37
CA PRO A 117 16.06 -1.69 7.00
C PRO A 117 16.43 -1.71 5.51
N ARG A 118 17.44 -2.51 5.16
CA ARG A 118 17.84 -2.69 3.76
C ARG A 118 16.71 -3.33 2.96
N ARG A 119 16.49 -2.83 1.74
CA ARG A 119 15.60 -3.46 0.75
C ARG A 119 15.97 -4.92 0.53
N THR A 120 14.97 -5.77 0.31
CA THR A 120 15.18 -7.16 -0.13
C THR A 120 14.81 -7.31 -1.60
N ARG A 121 14.73 -8.56 -2.08
CA ARG A 121 14.25 -8.86 -3.44
C ARG A 121 12.78 -8.49 -3.64
N TRP A 122 11.97 -8.54 -2.57
CA TRP A 122 10.50 -8.49 -2.66
C TRP A 122 9.88 -7.31 -1.92
N LEU A 123 10.62 -6.66 -1.01
CA LEU A 123 10.13 -5.56 -0.18
C LEU A 123 11.09 -4.39 -0.19
N ASP A 124 10.56 -3.19 -0.34
CA ASP A 124 11.29 -1.93 -0.17
C ASP A 124 11.63 -1.63 1.30
N ARG A 125 12.51 -0.65 1.54
CA ARG A 125 12.92 -0.22 2.88
C ARG A 125 11.73 0.20 3.76
N HIS A 126 10.74 0.90 3.20
CA HIS A 126 9.59 1.40 3.97
C HIS A 126 8.58 0.31 4.28
N GLU A 127 8.41 -0.64 3.36
CA GLU A 127 7.58 -1.83 3.58
C GLU A 127 8.14 -2.68 4.72
N ARG A 128 9.47 -2.82 4.77
CA ARG A 128 10.15 -3.53 5.85
C ARG A 128 10.10 -2.75 7.17
N ALA A 129 10.26 -1.43 7.13
CA ALA A 129 10.08 -0.59 8.33
C ALA A 129 8.65 -0.70 8.88
N LEU A 130 7.64 -0.79 8.00
CA LEU A 130 6.27 -1.04 8.40
C LEU A 130 6.11 -2.41 9.07
N LEU A 131 6.71 -3.48 8.52
CA LEU A 131 6.73 -4.79 9.20
C LEU A 131 7.35 -4.68 10.59
N ASP A 132 8.51 -4.04 10.72
CA ASP A 132 9.21 -3.92 12.00
C ASP A 132 8.34 -3.19 13.05
N VAL A 133 7.62 -2.13 12.64
CA VAL A 133 6.67 -1.40 13.48
C VAL A 133 5.47 -2.26 13.90
N LEU A 134 4.94 -3.09 12.99
CA LEU A 134 3.75 -3.91 13.25
C LEU A 134 4.08 -5.17 14.08
N GLU A 135 5.22 -5.79 13.85
CA GLU A 135 5.64 -7.03 14.53
C GLU A 135 6.15 -6.77 15.94
N ASN A 136 6.96 -5.72 16.11
CA ASN A 136 7.61 -5.44 17.40
C ASN A 136 6.84 -4.41 18.23
N GLY A 137 5.93 -3.66 17.59
CA GLY A 137 5.32 -2.48 18.18
C GLY A 137 6.33 -1.34 18.34
N TRP A 138 5.94 -0.11 18.01
CA TRP A 138 6.70 1.02 18.50
C TRP A 138 6.42 1.20 19.99
N GLN A 139 7.45 0.99 20.82
CA GLN A 139 7.43 1.33 22.23
C GLN A 139 8.31 2.56 22.40
N SER A 140 7.68 3.70 22.70
CA SER A 140 8.38 4.90 23.13
C SER A 140 9.31 4.53 24.27
N GLY A 141 10.59 4.88 24.14
CA GLY A 141 11.59 4.62 25.18
C GLY A 141 11.17 5.22 26.52
N ASN A 142 11.32 4.40 27.56
CA ASN A 142 11.31 4.72 28.99
C ASN A 142 12.11 5.99 29.34
#